data_AF-A0A348N1G8-F1
#
_entry.id   AF-A0A348N1G8-F1
#
_cell.length_a   1.000
_cell.length_b   1.000
_cell.length_c   1.000
_cell.angle_alpha   90.00
_cell.angle_beta   90.00
_cell.angle_gamma   90.00
#
_symmetry.space_group_name_H-M   'P 1'
#
loop_
_entity.id
_entity.type
_entity.pdbx_description
1 polymer ?
#
loop_
_entity_poly.entity_id
_entity_poly.type
_entity_poly.pdbx_seq_one_letter_code
_entity_poly.pdbx_strand_id
1 'polypeptide(L)'
;MIKVGISSCLLGQNVRFDGGHKHSSLCTELLSDHFHYTPICPEVGIGLGVPRKPIRLIGTVEAPQAVTSHDATLNYTQALRDYGHAQAQQHGDLSGYIFMKNSPSCGLFRVKVYGENGYP
;
A
#
# COMPACT_ATOMS: atom_id res chain seq x y z
N MET A 1 11.42 20.20 -10.04
CA MET A 1 11.04 19.50 -8.80
C MET A 1 10.79 18.04 -9.14
N ILE A 2 11.37 17.10 -8.39
CA ILE A 2 11.33 15.67 -8.74
C ILE A 2 10.00 15.08 -8.26
N LYS A 3 9.27 14.36 -9.12
CA LYS A 3 7.98 13.75 -8.76
C LYS A 3 8.19 12.37 -8.16
N VAL A 4 7.59 12.13 -6.99
CA VAL A 4 7.74 10.89 -6.23
C VAL A 4 6.38 10.41 -5.76
N GLY A 5 6.04 9.15 -6.06
CA GLY A 5 4.85 8.52 -5.49
C GLY A 5 5.07 8.25 -4.00
N ILE A 6 4.04 8.35 -3.17
CA ILE A 6 4.15 8.07 -1.74
C ILE A 6 2.90 7.39 -1.21
N SER A 7 3.07 6.40 -0.34
CA SER A 7 1.95 5.84 0.42
C SER A 7 1.24 6.95 1.20
N SER A 8 -0.03 7.24 0.86
CA SER A 8 -0.80 8.36 1.41
C SER A 8 -0.77 8.51 2.94
N CYS A 9 -0.71 7.40 3.68
CA CYS A 9 -0.64 7.42 5.14
C CYS A 9 0.62 8.10 5.69
N LEU A 10 1.72 8.16 4.91
CA LEU A 10 2.96 8.82 5.27
C LEU A 10 2.85 10.35 5.21
N LEU A 11 1.88 10.87 4.45
CA LEU A 11 1.56 12.31 4.41
C LEU A 11 0.54 12.73 5.47
N GLY A 12 0.16 11.82 6.40
CA GLY A 12 -0.81 12.14 7.46
C GLY A 12 -2.27 11.94 7.04
N GLN A 13 -2.54 11.38 5.86
CA GLN A 13 -3.91 11.04 5.48
C GLN A 13 -4.41 9.84 6.30
N ASN A 14 -5.61 9.97 6.87
CA ASN A 14 -6.29 8.93 7.65
C ASN A 14 -6.86 7.85 6.72
N VAL A 15 -5.99 7.07 6.08
CA VAL A 15 -6.35 6.03 5.10
C VAL A 15 -6.00 4.62 5.54
N ARG A 16 -5.41 4.45 6.73
CA ARG A 16 -5.07 3.12 7.25
C ARG A 16 -6.33 2.34 7.61
N PHE A 17 -6.19 1.02 7.69
CA PHE A 17 -7.30 0.14 8.07
C PHE A 17 -7.91 0.48 9.44
N ASP A 18 -7.10 1.02 10.37
CA ASP A 18 -7.50 1.44 11.72
C ASP A 18 -8.04 2.88 11.77
N GLY A 19 -8.18 3.56 10.63
CA GLY A 19 -8.63 4.95 10.57
C GLY A 19 -7.54 5.99 10.89
N GLY A 20 -6.32 5.55 11.19
CA GLY A 20 -5.21 6.45 11.49
C GLY A 20 -4.33 6.75 10.28
N HIS A 21 -3.18 7.35 10.57
CA HIS A 21 -2.11 7.61 9.62
C HIS A 21 -0.77 7.09 10.12
N LYS A 22 0.30 7.34 9.36
CA LYS A 22 1.68 7.09 9.77
C LYS A 22 2.59 8.21 9.26
N HIS A 23 2.16 9.45 9.53
CA HIS A 23 2.84 10.67 9.14
C HIS A 23 4.36 10.57 9.38
N SER A 24 5.12 10.90 8.35
CA SER A 24 6.57 10.91 8.38
C SER A 24 7.05 12.35 8.22
N SER A 25 7.53 12.95 9.32
CA SER A 25 8.15 14.29 9.29
C SER A 25 9.34 14.36 8.35
N LEU A 26 10.08 13.26 8.17
CA LEU A 26 11.13 13.19 7.14
C LEU A 26 10.59 13.51 5.74
N CYS A 27 9.42 12.98 5.38
CA CYS A 27 8.82 13.24 4.08
C CYS A 27 8.25 14.65 4.00
N THR A 28 7.51 15.09 5.02
CA THR A 28 6.75 16.34 4.96
C THR A 28 7.55 17.60 5.31
N GLU A 29 8.64 17.48 6.07
CA GLU A 29 9.46 18.61 6.52
C GLU A 29 10.81 18.67 5.79
N LEU A 30 11.56 17.56 5.70
CA LEU A 30 12.91 17.60 5.10
C LEU A 30 12.90 17.40 3.58
N LEU A 31 12.09 16.48 3.10
CA LEU A 31 12.13 16.06 1.70
C LEU A 31 11.10 16.80 0.82
N SER A 32 10.16 17.53 1.43
CA SER A 32 9.12 18.29 0.72
C SER A 32 9.69 19.46 -0.09
N ASP A 33 10.83 20.02 0.31
CA ASP A 33 11.53 21.06 -0.46
C ASP A 33 12.12 20.53 -1.78
N HIS A 34 12.32 19.22 -1.88
CA HIS A 34 12.93 18.57 -3.04
C HIS A 34 11.93 17.82 -3.93
N PHE A 35 10.86 17.30 -3.33
CA PHE A 35 9.94 16.39 -3.99
C PHE A 35 8.51 16.91 -4.08
N HIS A 36 7.91 16.69 -5.24
CA HIS A 36 6.46 16.79 -5.40
C HIS A 36 5.85 15.40 -5.19
N TYR A 37 5.04 15.26 -4.14
CA TYR A 37 4.46 13.98 -3.77
C TYR A 37 3.15 13.68 -4.49
N THR A 38 3.05 12.47 -5.04
CA THR A 38 1.79 11.91 -5.54
C THR A 38 1.29 10.87 -4.53
N PRO A 39 0.30 11.22 -3.68
CA PRO A 39 -0.22 10.31 -2.66
C PRO A 39 -1.06 9.20 -3.28
N ILE A 40 -0.69 7.95 -3.00
CA ILE A 40 -1.40 6.77 -3.50
C ILE A 40 -1.67 5.81 -2.33
N CYS A 41 -2.92 5.34 -2.24
CA CYS A 41 -3.34 4.27 -1.34
C CYS A 41 -4.09 3.22 -2.15
N PRO A 42 -3.47 2.08 -2.46
CA PRO A 42 -4.10 1.02 -3.26
C PRO A 42 -5.41 0.54 -2.65
N GLU A 43 -5.47 0.39 -1.32
CA GLU A 43 -6.65 -0.11 -0.62
C GLU A 43 -7.87 0.81 -0.76
N VAL A 44 -7.68 2.12 -0.58
CA VAL A 44 -8.75 3.10 -0.84
C VAL A 44 -9.03 3.21 -2.34
N GLY A 45 -7.99 3.12 -3.18
CA GLY A 45 -8.08 3.19 -4.63
C GLY A 45 -8.89 2.06 -5.26
N ILE A 46 -8.92 0.87 -4.63
CA ILE A 46 -9.79 -0.24 -5.04
C ILE A 46 -11.19 -0.19 -4.38
N GLY A 47 -11.51 0.90 -3.67
CA GLY A 47 -12.83 1.14 -3.09
C GLY A 47 -13.02 0.65 -1.66
N LEU A 48 -11.96 0.27 -0.93
CA LEU A 48 -12.11 -0.09 0.49
C LEU A 48 -12.29 1.16 1.36
N GLY A 49 -13.22 1.06 2.30
CA GLY A 49 -13.50 2.11 3.28
C GLY A 49 -12.38 2.31 4.31
N VAL A 50 -12.60 3.32 5.14
CA VAL A 50 -11.77 3.63 6.32
C VAL A 50 -12.71 3.89 7.51
N PRO A 51 -12.62 3.13 8.62
CA PRO A 51 -11.78 1.96 8.84
C PRO A 51 -12.24 0.72 8.04
N ARG A 52 -11.38 -0.31 7.95
CA ARG A 52 -11.67 -1.59 7.28
C ARG A 52 -11.00 -2.75 8.01
N LYS A 53 -11.43 -3.98 7.71
CA LYS A 53 -10.73 -5.18 8.18
C LYS A 53 -9.30 -5.21 7.61
N PRO A 54 -8.28 -5.64 8.40
CA PRO A 54 -6.92 -5.77 7.91
C PRO A 54 -6.83 -6.75 6.74
N ILE A 55 -5.94 -6.48 5.79
CA ILE A 55 -5.59 -7.41 4.71
C ILE A 55 -4.31 -8.15 5.11
N ARG A 56 -4.17 -9.40 4.68
CA ARG A 56 -2.92 -10.17 4.77
C ARG A 56 -2.64 -10.86 3.45
N LEU A 57 -1.36 -11.13 3.18
CA LEU A 57 -0.96 -11.97 2.06
C LEU A 57 -0.94 -13.44 2.49
N ILE A 58 -1.52 -14.33 1.69
CA ILE A 58 -1.48 -15.79 1.88
C ILE A 58 -0.93 -16.48 0.63
N GLY A 59 -0.52 -17.73 0.76
CA GLY A 59 -0.04 -18.55 -0.37
C GLY A 59 1.49 -18.58 -0.46
N THR A 60 2.03 -18.48 -1.67
CA THR A 60 3.49 -18.49 -1.89
C THR A 60 4.03 -17.08 -2.09
N VAL A 61 5.35 -16.91 -1.86
CA VAL A 61 6.01 -15.61 -2.04
C VAL A 61 6.00 -15.16 -3.50
N GLU A 62 6.01 -16.12 -4.44
CA GLU A 62 5.98 -15.88 -5.88
C GLU A 62 4.59 -15.45 -6.37
N ALA A 63 3.52 -15.89 -5.70
CA ALA A 63 2.14 -15.63 -6.09
C ALA A 63 1.23 -15.41 -4.88
N PRO A 64 1.46 -14.35 -4.07
CA PRO A 64 0.68 -14.10 -2.88
C PRO A 64 -0.74 -13.64 -3.24
N GLN A 65 -1.71 -14.05 -2.43
CA GLN A 65 -3.08 -13.56 -2.49
C GLN A 65 -3.37 -12.57 -1.36
N ALA A 66 -3.88 -11.40 -1.68
CA ALA A 66 -4.33 -10.40 -0.73
C ALA A 66 -5.77 -10.67 -0.30
N VAL A 67 -5.95 -11.12 0.94
CA VAL A 67 -7.27 -11.47 1.49
C VAL A 67 -7.53 -10.73 2.80
N THR A 68 -8.81 -10.66 3.19
CA THR A 68 -9.17 -10.15 4.51
C THR A 68 -8.62 -11.07 5.61
N SER A 69 -8.06 -10.50 6.68
CA SER A 69 -7.57 -11.28 7.82
C SER A 69 -8.72 -12.06 8.44
N HIS A 70 -8.49 -13.35 8.69
CA HIS A 70 -9.46 -14.33 9.19
C HIS A 70 -10.67 -14.59 8.27
N ASP A 71 -10.67 -14.08 7.03
CA ASP A 71 -11.73 -14.33 6.05
C ASP A 71 -11.14 -14.34 4.64
N ALA A 72 -10.75 -15.54 4.19
CA ALA A 72 -10.17 -15.72 2.86
C ALA A 72 -11.20 -15.65 1.72
N THR A 73 -12.50 -15.60 2.03
CA THR A 73 -13.55 -15.48 0.99
C THR A 73 -13.53 -14.10 0.33
N LEU A 74 -13.07 -13.09 1.07
CA LEU A 74 -12.87 -11.72 0.58
C LEU A 74 -11.44 -11.55 0.06
N ASN A 75 -11.28 -11.73 -1.24
CA ASN A 75 -9.99 -11.68 -1.95
C ASN A 75 -9.90 -10.43 -2.84
N TYR A 76 -8.91 -9.58 -2.57
CA TYR A 76 -8.66 -8.31 -3.27
C TYR A 76 -7.45 -8.37 -4.21
N THR A 77 -6.87 -9.55 -4.43
CA THR A 77 -5.62 -9.72 -5.20
C THR A 77 -5.72 -9.13 -6.59
N GLN A 78 -6.83 -9.39 -7.30
CA GLN A 78 -6.99 -8.91 -8.66
C GLN A 78 -7.19 -7.39 -8.70
N ALA A 79 -8.08 -6.85 -7.84
CA ALA A 79 -8.31 -5.42 -7.75
C ALA A 79 -7.03 -4.64 -7.41
N LEU A 80 -6.21 -5.14 -6.47
CA LEU A 80 -4.93 -4.52 -6.12
C LEU A 80 -3.91 -4.59 -7.26
N ARG A 81 -3.83 -5.71 -7.98
CA ARG A 81 -2.96 -5.83 -9.16
C ARG A 81 -3.37 -4.88 -10.28
N ASP A 82 -4.65 -4.85 -10.62
CA ASP A 82 -5.18 -4.00 -11.68
C ASP A 82 -4.98 -2.52 -11.34
N TYR A 83 -5.25 -2.14 -10.09
CA TYR A 83 -4.97 -0.79 -9.61
C TYR A 83 -3.48 -0.45 -9.67
N GLY A 84 -2.60 -1.36 -9.25
CA GLY A 84 -1.15 -1.18 -9.36
C GLY A 84 -0.68 -0.95 -10.79
N HIS A 85 -1.17 -1.74 -11.75
CA HIS A 85 -0.88 -1.55 -13.16
C HIS A 85 -1.41 -0.22 -13.71
N ALA A 86 -2.65 0.15 -13.36
CA ALA A 86 -3.23 1.42 -13.77
C ALA A 86 -2.45 2.62 -13.21
N GLN A 87 -2.04 2.57 -11.93
CA GLN A 87 -1.21 3.62 -11.34
C GLN A 87 0.17 3.69 -12.00
N ALA A 88 0.81 2.56 -12.30
CA ALA A 88 2.09 2.55 -13.00
C ALA A 88 2.01 3.16 -14.41
N GLN A 89 0.91 2.93 -15.13
CA GLN A 89 0.67 3.53 -16.44
C GLN A 89 0.36 5.04 -16.34
N GLN A 90 -0.48 5.43 -15.39
CA GLN A 90 -0.88 6.83 -15.17
C GLN A 90 0.28 7.70 -14.69
N HIS A 91 1.22 7.11 -13.96
CA HIS A 91 2.32 7.80 -13.29
C HIS A 91 3.70 7.40 -13.82
N GLY A 92 3.79 7.21 -15.14
CA GLY A 92 5.05 6.90 -15.84
C GLY A 92 6.11 8.00 -15.77
N ASP A 93 5.75 9.20 -15.28
CA ASP A 93 6.65 10.33 -15.06
C ASP A 93 7.24 10.40 -13.64
N LEU A 94 6.87 9.46 -12.75
CA LEU A 94 7.46 9.39 -11.42
C LEU A 94 8.92 8.96 -11.49
N SER A 95 9.77 9.68 -10.75
CA SER A 95 11.19 9.36 -10.62
C SER A 95 11.49 8.36 -9.49
N GLY A 96 10.49 8.02 -8.68
CA GLY A 96 10.62 7.09 -7.57
C GLY A 96 9.33 6.94 -6.78
N TYR A 97 9.35 6.05 -5.77
CA TYR A 97 8.21 5.80 -4.91
C TYR A 97 8.64 5.51 -3.45
N ILE A 98 7.98 6.14 -2.47
CA ILE A 98 8.16 5.92 -1.03
C ILE A 98 7.02 5.04 -0.51
N PHE A 99 7.38 3.79 -0.21
CA PHE A 99 6.44 2.75 0.22
C PHE A 99 6.29 2.68 1.74
N MET A 100 5.07 2.46 2.22
CA MET A 100 4.82 2.11 3.62
C MET A 100 5.30 0.68 3.92
N LYS A 101 6.35 0.56 4.73
CA LYS A 101 6.91 -0.69 5.23
C LYS A 101 5.83 -1.64 5.80
N ASN A 102 5.98 -2.93 5.53
CA ASN A 102 5.13 -4.05 6.01
C ASN A 102 3.66 -3.99 5.59
N SER A 103 3.27 -3.08 4.69
CA SER A 103 1.91 -3.07 4.14
C SER A 103 1.71 -4.26 3.20
N PRO A 104 0.59 -4.99 3.27
CA PRO A 104 0.26 -6.06 2.32
C PRO A 104 -0.02 -5.52 0.90
N SER A 105 -0.38 -4.24 0.77
CA SER A 105 -0.70 -3.60 -0.52
C SER A 105 0.41 -2.71 -1.06
N CYS A 106 1.27 -2.17 -0.19
CA CYS A 106 2.31 -1.19 -0.55
C CYS A 106 3.72 -1.63 -0.14
N GLY A 107 3.89 -2.69 0.64
CA GLY A 107 5.20 -3.09 1.12
C GLY A 107 6.01 -3.73 -0.01
N LEU A 108 7.20 -3.20 -0.29
CA LEU A 108 8.08 -3.75 -1.31
C LEU A 108 8.98 -4.89 -0.80
N PHE A 109 9.40 -4.82 0.47
CA PHE A 109 10.32 -5.77 1.07
C PHE A 109 9.81 -6.28 2.42
N ARG A 110 10.12 -7.54 2.74
CA ARG A 110 9.84 -8.19 4.03
C ARG A 110 8.35 -8.13 4.43
N VAL A 111 7.46 -8.25 3.45
CA VAL A 111 6.03 -8.39 3.69
C VAL A 111 5.74 -9.85 4.03
N LYS A 112 4.99 -10.08 5.11
CA LYS A 112 4.64 -11.42 5.56
C LYS A 112 3.65 -12.05 4.58
N VAL A 113 3.99 -13.25 4.08
CA VAL A 113 3.08 -14.09 3.30
C VAL A 113 2.82 -15.34 4.12
N TYR A 114 1.58 -15.53 4.55
CA TYR A 114 1.21 -16.61 5.44
C TYR A 114 0.94 -17.89 4.63
N GLY A 115 1.66 -18.97 4.93
CA GLY A 115 1.41 -20.29 4.37
C GLY A 115 0.12 -20.93 4.91
N GLU A 116 -0.23 -22.11 4.38
CA GLU A 116 -1.41 -22.87 4.82
C GLU A 116 -1.40 -23.21 6.31
N ASN A 117 -0.20 -23.34 6.89
CA ASN A 117 0.01 -23.57 8.33
C ASN A 117 -0.19 -22.31 9.20
N GLY A 118 -0.52 -21.16 8.60
CA GLY A 118 -0.74 -19.91 9.32
C GLY A 118 0.54 -19.23 9.80
N TYR A 119 1.72 -19.72 9.42
CA TYR A 119 3.01 -19.12 9.71
C TYR A 119 3.52 -18.29 8.51
N PRO A 120 4.13 -17.12 8.77
CA PRO A 120 4.68 -16.25 7.73
C PRO A 120 6.07 -16.67 7.25
#